data_AF-A0A7X5D3F2-F1
#
_entry.id   AF-A0A7X5D3F2-F1
#
_cell.length_a   1.000
_cell.length_b   1.000
_cell.length_c   1.000
_cell.angle_alpha   90.00
_cell.angle_beta   90.00
_cell.angle_gamma   90.00
#
_symmetry.space_group_name_H-M   'P 1'
#
loop_
_entity.id
_entity.type
_entity.pdbx_description
1 polymer ?
#
loop_
_entity_poly.entity_id
_entity_poly.type
_entity_poly.pdbx_seq_one_letter_code
_entity_poly.pdbx_strand_id
1 'polypeptide(L)'
;MSNRINVTRREFQDSYRRHYKMYKETTGNDRSRRLILFYSVECGLKSLLMKDLGNNTYEEFVQCCGNEKKELTGHNISAMLKKLNPQNSYSLRNIRLKRGGYAPPEKFNELWRYGAAPEDGREEEKAEKTLAKIAEWIHTIL
;
A
#
# COMPACT_ATOMS: atom_id res chain seq x y z
N MET A 1 -22.39 -7.40 -10.10
CA MET A 1 -21.83 -6.17 -9.49
C MET A 1 -21.09 -6.58 -8.23
N SER A 2 -19.89 -6.05 -7.99
CA SER A 2 -19.16 -6.33 -6.75
C SER A 2 -19.81 -5.51 -5.63
N ASN A 3 -20.20 -6.12 -4.50
CA ASN A 3 -20.74 -5.44 -3.30
C ASN A 3 -19.67 -4.58 -2.57
N ARG A 4 -18.73 -3.96 -3.30
CA ARG A 4 -17.73 -3.07 -2.71
C ARG A 4 -18.33 -1.69 -2.52
N ILE A 5 -17.96 -1.06 -1.40
CA ILE A 5 -18.19 0.36 -1.19
C ILE A 5 -17.45 1.12 -2.30
N ASN A 6 -18.16 2.00 -3.00
CA ASN A 6 -17.56 2.87 -4.01
C ASN A 6 -16.87 4.05 -3.32
N VAL A 7 -15.60 3.87 -2.98
CA VAL A 7 -14.77 4.85 -2.28
C VAL A 7 -14.35 5.97 -3.24
N THR A 8 -14.44 7.22 -2.78
CA THR A 8 -14.01 8.39 -3.54
C THR A 8 -12.50 8.63 -3.43
N ARG A 9 -11.94 9.37 -4.40
CA ARG A 9 -10.55 9.83 -4.38
C ARG A 9 -10.20 10.58 -3.09
N ARG A 10 -11.13 11.41 -2.61
CA ARG A 10 -10.99 12.19 -1.37
C ARG A 10 -10.95 11.28 -0.14
N GLU A 11 -11.81 10.27 -0.08
CA GLU A 11 -11.81 9.30 1.03
C GLU A 11 -10.53 8.45 1.05
N PHE A 12 -9.96 8.09 -0.11
CA PHE A 12 -8.63 7.48 -0.17
C PHE A 12 -7.54 8.43 0.35
N GLN A 13 -7.55 9.70 -0.05
CA GLN A 13 -6.60 10.71 0.45
C GLN A 13 -6.71 10.90 1.97
N ASP A 14 -7.93 11.03 2.48
CA ASP A 14 -8.19 11.21 3.91
C ASP A 14 -7.80 9.97 4.71
N SER A 15 -8.03 8.76 4.16
CA SER A 15 -7.59 7.50 4.75
C SER A 15 -6.06 7.40 4.78
N TYR A 16 -5.36 7.79 3.71
CA TYR A 16 -3.90 7.90 3.70
C TYR A 16 -3.40 8.78 4.84
N ARG A 17 -3.94 10.01 4.97
CA ARG A 17 -3.54 10.98 6.00
C ARG A 17 -3.79 10.45 7.41
N ARG A 18 -4.98 9.89 7.65
CA ARG A 18 -5.37 9.33 8.95
C ARG A 18 -4.49 8.14 9.36
N HIS A 19 -4.28 7.20 8.45
CA HIS A 19 -3.45 6.03 8.71
C HIS A 19 -1.98 6.40 8.86
N TYR A 20 -1.45 7.34 8.07
CA TYR A 20 -0.06 7.76 8.21
C TYR A 20 0.19 8.47 9.55
N LYS A 21 -0.74 9.33 9.97
CA LYS A 21 -0.71 9.94 11.30
C LYS A 21 -0.71 8.87 12.39
N MET A 22 -1.65 7.93 12.32
CA MET A 22 -1.75 6.83 13.29
C MET A 22 -0.47 5.98 13.33
N TYR A 23 0.13 5.66 12.19
CA TYR A 23 1.41 4.95 12.12
C TYR A 23 2.51 5.67 12.90
N LYS A 24 2.63 7.00 12.75
CA LYS A 24 3.65 7.81 13.43
C LYS A 24 3.42 7.92 14.93
N GLU A 25 2.16 7.96 15.37
CA GLU A 25 1.77 8.15 16.77
C GLU A 25 1.69 6.82 17.54
N THR A 26 1.50 5.69 16.85
CA THR A 26 1.41 4.37 17.47
C THR A 26 2.78 3.89 17.94
N THR A 27 2.85 3.54 19.22
CA THR A 27 3.99 2.86 19.84
C THR A 27 3.56 1.46 20.30
N GLY A 28 4.47 0.50 20.21
CA GLY A 28 4.16 -0.91 20.48
C GLY A 28 3.36 -1.60 19.35
N ASN A 29 3.26 -2.93 19.44
CA ASN A 29 2.63 -3.82 18.45
C ASN A 29 3.02 -3.51 16.98
N ASP A 30 4.28 -3.79 16.66
CA ASP A 30 4.87 -3.49 15.35
C ASP A 30 4.07 -4.01 14.15
N ARG A 31 3.41 -5.16 14.27
CA ARG A 31 2.65 -5.75 13.15
C ARG A 31 1.41 -4.91 12.82
N SER A 32 0.63 -4.54 13.83
CA SER A 32 -0.52 -3.65 13.64
C SER A 32 -0.07 -2.29 13.10
N ARG A 33 1.06 -1.77 13.61
CA ARG A 33 1.64 -0.52 13.15
C ARG A 33 2.05 -0.58 11.67
N ARG A 34 2.77 -1.63 11.25
CA ARG A 34 3.15 -1.88 9.84
C ARG A 34 1.95 -2.07 8.93
N LEU A 35 0.91 -2.75 9.41
CA LEU A 35 -0.35 -2.93 8.67
C LEU A 35 -1.04 -1.58 8.38
N ILE A 36 -1.08 -0.68 9.37
CA ILE A 36 -1.62 0.67 9.18
C ILE A 36 -0.80 1.45 8.15
N LEU A 37 0.53 1.36 8.21
CA LEU A 37 1.41 1.98 7.21
C LEU A 37 1.16 1.44 5.80
N PHE A 38 1.00 0.12 5.66
CA PHE A 38 0.67 -0.52 4.39
C PHE A 38 -0.59 0.09 3.77
N TYR A 39 -1.68 0.12 4.54
CA TYR A 39 -2.95 0.66 4.05
C TYR A 39 -2.88 2.16 3.81
N SER A 40 -2.09 2.90 4.59
CA SER A 40 -1.81 4.31 4.30
C SER A 40 -1.21 4.45 2.89
N VAL A 41 -0.09 3.77 2.62
CA VAL A 41 0.59 3.82 1.31
C VAL A 41 -0.35 3.41 0.17
N GLU A 42 -1.06 2.30 0.33
CA GLU A 42 -2.02 1.84 -0.68
C GLU A 42 -3.10 2.89 -1.00
N CYS A 43 -3.72 3.47 0.03
CA CYS A 43 -4.74 4.50 -0.16
C CYS A 43 -4.17 5.75 -0.84
N GLY A 44 -2.95 6.14 -0.47
CA GLY A 44 -2.28 7.31 -1.06
C GLY A 44 -1.99 7.10 -2.55
N LEU A 45 -1.44 5.93 -2.91
CA LEU A 45 -1.17 5.58 -4.31
C LEU A 45 -2.45 5.46 -5.14
N LYS A 46 -3.52 4.85 -4.60
CA LYS A 46 -4.82 4.80 -5.27
C LYS A 46 -5.39 6.20 -5.50
N SER A 47 -5.33 7.09 -4.51
CA SER A 47 -5.78 8.47 -4.66
C SER A 47 -5.00 9.22 -5.76
N LEU A 48 -3.67 9.03 -5.82
CA LEU A 48 -2.82 9.62 -6.86
C LEU A 48 -3.12 9.05 -8.26
N LEU A 49 -3.31 7.74 -8.40
CA LEU A 49 -3.70 7.12 -9.68
C LEU A 49 -5.07 7.62 -10.15
N MET A 50 -6.03 7.74 -9.22
CA MET A 50 -7.34 8.30 -9.52
C MET A 50 -7.23 9.75 -9.99
N LYS A 51 -6.37 10.56 -9.34
CA LYS A 51 -6.08 11.94 -9.75
C LYS A 51 -5.50 12.01 -11.17
N ASP A 52 -4.49 11.19 -11.47
CA ASP A 52 -3.81 11.15 -12.77
C ASP A 52 -4.77 10.79 -13.92
N LEU A 53 -5.69 9.87 -13.66
CA LEU A 53 -6.69 9.42 -14.62
C LEU A 53 -7.97 10.28 -14.65
N GLY A 54 -8.07 11.34 -13.83
CA GLY A 54 -9.25 12.20 -13.77
C GLY A 54 -10.49 11.56 -13.12
N ASN A 55 -10.32 10.47 -12.35
CA ASN A 55 -11.40 9.72 -11.72
C ASN A 55 -11.69 10.24 -10.30
N ASN A 56 -12.96 10.31 -9.93
CA ASN A 56 -13.40 10.70 -8.59
C ASN A 56 -13.87 9.52 -7.75
N THR A 57 -14.28 8.42 -8.36
CA THR A 57 -14.75 7.22 -7.66
C THR A 57 -13.95 5.97 -8.02
N TYR A 58 -13.89 5.00 -7.10
CA TYR A 58 -13.14 3.78 -7.31
C TYR A 58 -13.71 2.94 -8.44
N GLU A 59 -15.03 2.97 -8.65
CA GLU A 59 -15.67 2.30 -9.79
C GLU A 59 -15.22 2.87 -11.12
N GLU A 60 -15.17 4.21 -11.28
CA GLU A 60 -14.63 4.87 -12.48
C GLU A 60 -13.18 4.43 -12.71
N PHE A 61 -12.35 4.49 -11.67
CA PHE A 61 -10.96 4.03 -11.73
C PHE A 61 -10.83 2.58 -12.19
N VAL A 62 -11.63 1.68 -11.62
CA VAL A 62 -11.63 0.26 -11.97
C VAL A 62 -12.07 0.03 -13.43
N GLN A 63 -12.98 0.84 -13.95
CA GLN A 63 -13.42 0.79 -15.35
C GLN A 63 -12.32 1.28 -16.30
N CYS A 64 -11.63 2.37 -15.95
CA CYS A 64 -10.55 2.95 -16.75
C CYS A 64 -9.28 2.10 -16.81
N CYS A 65 -9.00 1.27 -15.78
CA CYS A 65 -7.75 0.51 -15.71
C CYS A 65 -7.55 -0.56 -16.82
N GLY A 66 -8.59 -0.94 -17.56
CA GLY A 66 -8.50 -1.92 -18.65
C GLY A 66 -7.71 -3.18 -18.25
N ASN A 67 -6.63 -3.47 -18.99
CA ASN A 67 -5.77 -4.64 -18.77
C ASN A 67 -4.91 -4.55 -17.48
N GLU A 68 -4.61 -3.35 -16.99
CA GLU A 68 -3.81 -3.12 -15.76
C GLU A 68 -4.67 -3.26 -14.49
N LYS A 69 -5.98 -3.49 -14.63
CA LYS A 69 -6.96 -3.53 -13.53
C LYS A 69 -6.52 -4.43 -12.37
N LYS A 70 -6.02 -5.64 -12.63
CA LYS A 70 -5.63 -6.57 -11.56
C LYS A 70 -4.47 -6.02 -10.71
N GLU A 71 -3.53 -5.32 -11.33
CA GLU A 71 -2.33 -4.82 -10.68
C GLU A 71 -2.61 -3.53 -9.91
N LEU A 72 -3.38 -2.61 -10.51
CA LEU A 72 -3.60 -1.26 -9.95
C LEU A 72 -4.77 -1.18 -8.96
N THR A 73 -5.72 -2.12 -9.01
CA THR A 73 -6.89 -2.14 -8.10
C THR A 73 -6.73 -3.13 -6.92
N GLY A 74 -5.59 -3.83 -6.89
CA GLY A 74 -5.24 -4.78 -5.83
C GLY A 74 -4.47 -4.14 -4.68
N HIS A 75 -3.52 -4.92 -4.14
CA HIS A 75 -2.61 -4.55 -3.07
C HIS A 75 -1.16 -4.40 -3.58
N ASN A 76 -0.95 -4.35 -4.90
CA ASN A 76 0.37 -4.34 -5.50
C ASN A 76 0.97 -2.92 -5.51
N ILE A 77 1.55 -2.54 -4.37
CA ILE A 77 2.24 -1.25 -4.18
C ILE A 77 3.31 -1.02 -5.25
N SER A 78 4.08 -2.06 -5.62
CA SER A 78 5.14 -1.96 -6.61
C SER A 78 4.62 -1.57 -7.99
N ALA A 79 3.49 -2.15 -8.44
CA ALA A 79 2.88 -1.80 -9.72
C ALA A 79 2.33 -0.37 -9.73
N MET A 80 1.64 0.04 -8.66
CA MET A 80 1.13 1.39 -8.52
C MET A 80 2.27 2.44 -8.50
N LEU A 81 3.37 2.16 -7.79
CA LEU A 81 4.56 3.01 -7.78
C LEU A 81 5.23 3.10 -9.16
N LYS A 82 5.37 1.97 -9.86
CA LYS A 82 5.97 1.96 -11.20
C LYS A 82 5.18 2.83 -12.17
N LYS A 83 3.85 2.89 -12.04
CA LYS A 83 2.98 3.75 -12.86
C LYS A 83 3.14 5.23 -12.49
N LEU A 84 3.11 5.56 -11.19
CA LEU A 84 3.12 6.95 -10.71
C LEU A 84 4.51 7.59 -10.67
N ASN A 85 5.57 6.80 -10.50
CA ASN A 85 6.92 7.27 -10.34
C ASN A 85 7.95 6.31 -10.98
N PRO A 86 7.98 6.23 -12.32
CA PRO A 86 8.80 5.25 -13.04
C PRO A 86 10.31 5.36 -12.78
N GLN A 87 10.78 6.54 -12.38
CA GLN A 87 12.21 6.83 -12.15
C GLN A 87 12.64 6.57 -10.70
N ASN A 88 11.71 6.22 -9.80
CA ASN A 88 12.02 6.05 -8.38
C ASN A 88 12.41 4.60 -8.04
N SER A 89 13.39 4.46 -7.15
CA SER A 89 14.05 3.20 -6.83
C SER A 89 13.52 2.54 -5.55
N TYR A 90 12.27 2.77 -5.17
CA TYR A 90 11.68 2.08 -4.01
C TYR A 90 11.56 0.58 -4.30
N SER A 91 12.34 -0.23 -3.58
CA SER A 91 12.39 -1.68 -3.77
C SER A 91 11.81 -2.39 -2.56
N LEU A 92 10.61 -2.97 -2.73
CA LEU A 92 10.02 -3.89 -1.77
C LEU A 92 10.39 -5.32 -2.18
N ARG A 93 11.10 -6.03 -1.30
CA ARG A 93 11.55 -7.41 -1.53
C ARG A 93 10.60 -8.41 -0.88
N ASN A 94 10.61 -9.64 -1.37
CA ASN A 94 9.88 -10.74 -0.73
C ASN A 94 10.45 -11.03 0.67
N ILE A 95 9.58 -11.28 1.64
CA ILE A 95 9.97 -11.68 2.99
C ILE A 95 9.83 -13.19 3.11
N ARG A 96 10.92 -13.88 3.46
CA ARG A 96 10.90 -15.34 3.67
C ARG A 96 10.22 -15.68 5.00
N LEU A 97 9.41 -16.74 5.02
CA LEU A 97 8.64 -17.15 6.20
C LEU A 97 9.30 -18.35 6.90
N LYS A 98 9.19 -18.43 8.24
CA LYS A 98 9.74 -19.56 9.03
C LYS A 98 9.19 -20.91 8.60
N ARG A 99 7.91 -20.96 8.21
CA ARG A 99 7.21 -22.18 7.76
C ARG A 99 7.55 -22.59 6.32
N GLY A 100 8.50 -21.91 5.67
CA GLY A 100 8.75 -22.04 4.23
C GLY A 100 7.86 -21.12 3.39
N GLY A 101 8.32 -20.86 2.16
CA GLY A 101 7.69 -19.92 1.24
C GLY A 101 8.03 -18.45 1.51
N TYR A 102 7.35 -17.56 0.79
CA TYR A 102 7.60 -16.12 0.80
C TYR A 102 6.30 -15.33 0.86
N ALA A 103 6.34 -14.19 1.53
CA ALA A 103 5.35 -13.13 1.41
C ALA A 103 5.87 -12.09 0.39
N PRO A 104 5.29 -12.01 -0.83
CA PRO A 104 5.58 -10.90 -1.72
C PRO A 104 4.97 -9.58 -1.21
N PRO A 105 5.41 -8.41 -1.70
CA PRO A 105 4.94 -7.10 -1.23
C PRO A 105 3.41 -6.95 -1.23
N GLU A 106 2.73 -7.49 -2.24
CA GLU A 106 1.26 -7.48 -2.35
C GLU A 106 0.54 -8.32 -1.28
N LYS A 107 1.28 -9.09 -0.47
CA LYS A 107 0.79 -9.92 0.63
C LYS A 107 1.28 -9.45 2.00
N PHE A 108 1.96 -8.30 2.10
CA PHE A 108 2.41 -7.78 3.39
C PHE A 108 1.25 -7.46 4.34
N ASN A 109 0.10 -7.04 3.82
CA ASN A 109 -1.10 -6.88 4.63
C ASN A 109 -1.52 -8.19 5.31
N GLU A 110 -1.49 -9.31 4.59
CA GLU A 110 -1.82 -10.64 5.13
C GLU A 110 -0.75 -11.11 6.12
N LEU A 111 0.53 -10.89 5.82
CA LEU A 111 1.66 -11.19 6.71
C LEU A 111 1.45 -10.55 8.09
N TRP A 112 1.19 -9.25 8.12
CA TRP A 112 1.05 -8.49 9.36
C TRP A 112 -0.30 -8.70 10.03
N ARG A 113 -1.39 -8.81 9.27
CA ARG A 113 -2.74 -9.06 9.80
C ARG A 113 -2.83 -10.40 10.51
N TYR A 114 -2.28 -11.46 9.92
CA TYR A 114 -2.36 -12.81 10.47
C TYR A 114 -1.15 -13.19 11.33
N GLY A 115 -0.15 -12.32 11.38
CA GLY A 115 1.02 -12.53 12.22
C GLY A 115 1.90 -13.71 11.78
N ALA A 116 1.98 -13.98 10.47
CA ALA A 116 2.91 -14.98 9.96
C ALA A 116 4.35 -14.58 10.31
N ALA A 117 5.15 -15.54 10.78
CA ALA A 117 6.48 -15.25 11.28
C ALA A 117 7.51 -15.21 10.14
N PRO A 118 8.27 -14.11 9.96
CA PRO A 118 9.39 -14.09 9.03
C PRO A 118 10.54 -14.94 9.54
N GLU A 119 11.35 -15.46 8.62
CA GLU A 119 12.62 -16.12 8.94
C GLU A 119 13.60 -15.13 9.59
N ASP A 120 13.69 -13.91 9.05
CA ASP A 120 14.50 -12.80 9.58
C ASP A 120 13.62 -11.55 9.79
N GLY A 121 13.51 -11.10 11.05
CA GLY A 121 12.73 -9.91 11.40
C GLY A 121 13.26 -8.62 10.78
N ARG A 122 14.55 -8.56 10.41
CA ARG A 122 15.15 -7.39 9.74
C ARG A 122 14.55 -7.13 8.37
N GLU A 123 13.97 -8.14 7.71
CA GLU A 123 13.29 -7.96 6.44
C GLU A 123 11.97 -7.20 6.61
N GLU A 124 11.25 -7.41 7.73
CA GLU A 124 10.07 -6.60 8.05
C GLU A 124 10.46 -5.13 8.32
N GLU A 125 11.56 -4.89 9.03
CA GLU A 125 12.07 -3.53 9.29
C GLU A 125 12.48 -2.81 7.99
N LYS A 126 13.14 -3.50 7.06
CA LYS A 126 13.50 -2.95 5.74
C LYS A 126 12.27 -2.62 4.92
N ALA A 127 11.26 -3.50 4.92
CA ALA A 127 9.98 -3.25 4.27
C ALA A 127 9.27 -2.03 4.87
N GLU A 128 9.21 -1.94 6.19
CA GLU A 128 8.64 -0.80 6.92
C GLU A 128 9.35 0.51 6.57
N LYS A 129 10.69 0.55 6.62
CA LYS A 129 11.47 1.74 6.24
C LYS A 129 11.21 2.16 4.79
N THR A 130 11.05 1.21 3.88
CA THR A 130 10.76 1.51 2.47
C THR A 130 9.35 2.07 2.32
N LEU A 131 8.35 1.45 2.96
CA LEU A 131 6.97 1.95 2.97
C LEU A 131 6.87 3.34 3.61
N ALA A 132 7.64 3.63 4.66
CA ALA A 132 7.67 4.94 5.30
C ALA A 132 8.19 6.02 4.33
N LYS A 133 9.27 5.74 3.60
CA LYS A 133 9.79 6.65 2.56
C LYS A 133 8.79 6.88 1.43
N ILE A 134 8.05 5.84 1.03
CA ILE A 134 6.97 5.96 0.04
C ILE A 134 5.87 6.87 0.60
N ALA A 135 5.45 6.66 1.85
CA ALA A 135 4.43 7.47 2.50
C ALA A 135 4.86 8.95 2.62
N GLU A 136 6.13 9.21 2.93
CA GLU A 136 6.71 10.56 2.93
C GLU A 136 6.66 11.20 1.54
N TRP A 137 7.05 10.47 0.50
CA TRP A 137 6.96 10.96 -0.88
C TRP A 137 5.52 11.30 -1.27
N ILE A 138 4.55 10.42 -0.97
CA ILE A 138 3.12 10.69 -1.19
C ILE A 138 2.70 11.97 -0.45
N HIS A 139 3.20 12.21 0.77
CA HIS A 139 2.87 13.40 1.57
C HIS A 139 3.27 14.70 0.86
N THR A 140 4.39 14.69 0.13
CA THR A 140 4.85 15.88 -0.62
C THR A 140 3.99 16.21 -1.84
N ILE A 141 3.13 15.29 -2.28
CA ILE A 141 2.31 15.42 -3.50
C ILE A 141 0.82 15.64 -3.18
N LEU A 142 0.31 15.14 -2.04
CA LEU A 142 -1.12 15.13 -1.65
C LEU A 142 -1.54 16.29 -0.74
#